data_AF-A0A2V7SJS1-F1
#
_entry.id   AF-A0A2V7SJS1-F1
#
_cell.length_a   1.000
_cell.length_b   1.000
_cell.length_c   1.000
_cell.angle_alpha   90.00
_cell.angle_beta   90.00
_cell.angle_gamma   90.00
#
_symmetry.space_group_name_H-M   'P 1'
#
loop_
_entity.id
_entity.type
_entity.pdbx_description
1 polymer ?
#
loop_
_entity_poly.entity_id
_entity_poly.type
_entity_poly.pdbx_seq_one_letter_code
_entity_poly.pdbx_strand_id
1 'polypeptide(L)'
;MPGGGYVEVELDAASADTAPESTGAPIRGRLVMERRADPGRRYGHRAPVVAELTGDDRDELVADLFRLARDNAALARSVMRMQALRPQVD
;
A
#
# COMPACT_ATOMS: atom_id res chain seq x y z
N MET A 1 -13.78 -0.63 -4.97
CA MET A 1 -13.69 0.84 -5.14
C MET A 1 -14.52 1.29 -6.34
N PRO A 2 -15.14 2.49 -6.32
CA PRO A 2 -15.81 3.02 -7.51
C PRO A 2 -14.81 3.10 -8.68
N GLY A 3 -15.13 2.49 -9.82
CA GLY A 3 -14.25 2.47 -11.01
C GLY A 3 -13.38 1.21 -11.19
N GLY A 4 -13.61 0.12 -10.43
CA GLY A 4 -13.03 -1.20 -10.72
C GLY A 4 -11.61 -1.45 -10.21
N GLY A 5 -11.06 -0.56 -9.38
CA GLY A 5 -9.78 -0.79 -8.69
C GLY A 5 -9.90 -1.66 -7.44
N TYR A 6 -8.81 -2.33 -7.09
CA TYR A 6 -8.64 -3.04 -5.82
C TYR A 6 -7.41 -2.49 -5.08
N VAL A 7 -7.34 -2.74 -3.77
CA VAL A 7 -6.17 -2.41 -2.95
C VAL A 7 -5.53 -3.70 -2.45
N GLU A 8 -4.22 -3.69 -2.34
CA GLU A 8 -3.41 -4.81 -1.89
C GLU A 8 -2.60 -4.36 -0.66
N VAL A 9 -2.57 -5.21 0.36
CA VAL A 9 -1.78 -5.01 1.58
C VAL A 9 -0.45 -5.71 1.37
N GLU A 10 0.62 -4.94 1.30
CA GLU A 10 1.98 -5.42 1.18
C GLU A 10 2.71 -5.21 2.51
N LEU A 11 3.43 -6.21 2.98
CA LEU A 11 4.36 -6.07 4.10
C LEU A 11 5.78 -6.20 3.55
N ASP A 12 6.59 -5.16 3.71
CA ASP A 12 8.03 -5.26 3.52
C ASP A 12 8.56 -6.00 4.76
N ALA A 13 8.57 -7.32 4.69
CA ALA A 13 9.37 -8.14 5.58
C ALA A 13 10.83 -7.92 5.18
N ALA A 14 11.44 -6.82 5.61
CA ALA A 14 12.88 -6.78 5.72
C ALA A 14 13.27 -7.93 6.68
N SER A 15 13.56 -9.09 6.08
CA SER A 15 14.24 -10.23 6.69
C SER A 15 13.55 -10.90 7.89
N ALA A 16 12.26 -11.26 7.80
CA ALA A 16 11.69 -12.18 8.78
C ALA A 16 12.37 -13.57 8.78
N ASP A 17 13.00 -13.96 7.66
CA ASP A 17 13.77 -15.21 7.52
C ASP A 17 15.30 -15.03 7.67
N THR A 18 15.80 -13.82 7.95
CA THR A 18 17.26 -13.59 8.01
C THR A 18 17.70 -12.63 9.13
N ALA A 19 16.77 -11.95 9.77
CA ALA A 19 17.05 -11.24 11.00
C ALA A 19 16.58 -12.12 12.17
N PRO A 20 17.45 -12.48 13.13
CA PRO A 20 16.95 -12.95 14.41
C PRO A 20 15.98 -11.90 14.95
N GLU A 21 15.02 -12.31 15.79
CA GLU A 21 13.98 -11.52 16.47
C GLU A 21 14.52 -10.37 17.37
N SER A 22 15.67 -9.78 17.04
CA SER A 22 16.51 -8.94 17.90
C SER A 22 17.14 -7.74 17.20
N THR A 23 16.70 -7.33 16.00
CA THR A 23 17.21 -6.07 15.39
C THR A 23 16.38 -4.83 15.70
N GLY A 24 15.21 -4.94 16.34
CA GLY A 24 14.39 -3.78 16.73
C GLY A 24 14.04 -2.84 15.56
N ALA A 25 14.14 -3.34 14.32
CA ALA A 25 13.81 -2.56 13.13
C ALA A 25 12.29 -2.66 12.93
N PRO A 26 11.59 -1.52 12.77
CA PRO A 26 10.14 -1.54 12.62
C PRO A 26 9.75 -2.22 11.30
N ILE A 27 8.71 -3.04 11.36
CA ILE A 27 8.08 -3.66 10.19
C ILE A 27 7.41 -2.55 9.38
N ARG A 28 7.65 -2.54 8.07
CA ARG A 28 7.03 -1.57 7.16
C ARG A 28 5.89 -2.22 6.40
N GLY A 29 4.72 -1.61 6.47
CA GLY A 29 3.51 -2.05 5.79
C GLY A 29 3.01 -1.00 4.82
N ARG A 30 2.50 -1.43 3.66
CA ARG A 30 2.00 -0.56 2.60
C ARG A 30 0.62 -1.02 2.16
N LEU A 31 -0.18 -0.02 1.81
CA LEU A 31 -1.42 -0.23 1.06
C LEU A 31 -1.21 0.30 -0.35
N VAL A 32 -1.14 -0.60 -1.32
CA VAL A 32 -0.98 -0.23 -2.73
C VAL A 32 -2.33 -0.31 -3.43
N MET A 33 -2.60 0.60 -4.36
CA MET A 33 -3.81 0.56 -5.16
C MET A 33 -3.49 0.08 -6.57
N GLU A 34 -4.21 -0.95 -7.00
CA GLU A 34 -4.23 -1.37 -8.39
C GLU A 34 -5.47 -0.78 -9.07
N ARG A 35 -5.25 -0.16 -10.23
CA ARG A 35 -6.33 0.52 -10.95
C ARG A 35 -7.03 -0.38 -11.95
N ARG A 36 -6.47 -1.56 -12.30
CA ARG A 36 -6.99 -2.42 -13.39
C ARG A 36 -6.68 -3.91 -13.17
N ALA A 37 -7.55 -4.77 -13.69
CA ALA A 37 -7.47 -6.22 -13.56
C ALA A 37 -6.43 -6.90 -14.48
N ASP A 38 -5.64 -6.16 -15.26
CA ASP A 38 -4.64 -6.73 -16.18
C ASP A 38 -3.24 -6.78 -15.54
N PRO A 39 -2.77 -7.96 -15.10
CA PRO A 39 -1.46 -8.13 -14.47
C PRO A 39 -0.28 -7.94 -15.45
N GLY A 40 -0.48 -8.05 -16.77
CA GLY A 40 0.58 -7.97 -17.78
C GLY A 40 1.12 -6.56 -18.01
N ARG A 41 0.38 -5.52 -17.59
CA ARG A 41 0.73 -4.11 -17.83
C ARG A 41 1.65 -3.50 -16.76
N ARG A 42 1.98 -4.25 -15.70
CA ARG A 42 2.92 -3.83 -14.63
C ARG A 42 4.38 -3.78 -15.07
N TYR A 43 4.72 -4.22 -16.29
CA TYR A 43 6.10 -4.15 -16.79
C TYR A 43 6.61 -2.70 -16.75
N GLY A 44 7.53 -2.43 -15.81
CA GLY A 44 8.15 -1.11 -15.63
C GLY A 44 7.40 -0.08 -14.77
N HIS A 45 6.22 -0.39 -14.20
CA HIS A 45 5.45 0.59 -13.41
C HIS A 45 5.06 0.06 -12.03
N ARG A 46 5.52 0.73 -10.97
CA ARG A 46 5.16 0.42 -9.58
C ARG A 46 3.72 0.87 -9.29
N ALA A 47 2.95 0.04 -8.60
CA ALA A 47 1.62 0.42 -8.11
C ALA A 47 1.73 1.62 -7.15
N PRO A 48 0.81 2.60 -7.22
CA PRO A 48 0.81 3.73 -6.31
C PRO A 48 0.57 3.28 -4.87
N VAL A 49 1.45 3.70 -3.97
CA VAL A 49 1.30 3.54 -2.51
C VAL A 49 0.30 4.57 -2.00
N VAL A 50 -0.81 4.10 -1.44
CA VAL A 50 -1.91 4.93 -0.92
C VAL A 50 -1.71 5.28 0.55
N ALA A 51 -1.14 4.35 1.30
CA ALA A 51 -0.78 4.52 2.70
C ALA A 51 0.44 3.67 3.03
N GLU A 52 1.18 4.11 4.03
CA GLU A 52 2.34 3.40 4.56
C GLU A 52 2.35 3.57 6.08
N LEU A 53 2.62 2.47 6.77
CA LEU A 53 2.70 2.40 8.22
C LEU A 53 3.99 1.67 8.62
N THR A 54 4.48 1.97 9.81
CA THR A 54 5.58 1.26 10.45
C THR A 54 5.15 0.84 11.84
N GLY A 55 5.48 -0.37 12.27
CA GLY A 55 5.14 -0.87 13.60
C GLY A 55 6.03 -2.03 14.01
N ASP A 56 6.03 -2.34 15.30
CA ASP A 56 6.87 -3.39 15.87
C ASP A 56 6.12 -4.73 16.00
N ASP A 57 4.78 -4.70 15.86
CA ASP A 57 3.92 -5.88 15.84
C ASP A 57 3.27 -6.05 14.45
N ARG A 58 3.41 -7.26 13.91
CA ARG A 58 2.92 -7.59 12.56
C ARG A 58 1.40 -7.62 12.50
N ASP A 59 0.75 -8.18 13.50
CA ASP A 59 -0.70 -8.41 13.49
C ASP A 59 -1.44 -7.10 13.70
N GLU A 60 -0.93 -6.22 14.57
CA GLU A 60 -1.42 -4.85 14.74
C GLU A 60 -1.27 -4.04 13.45
N LEU A 61 -0.09 -4.09 12.83
CA LEU A 61 0.19 -3.40 11.57
C LEU A 61 -0.75 -3.87 10.45
N VAL A 62 -0.99 -5.18 10.35
CA VAL A 62 -1.95 -5.75 9.39
C VAL A 62 -3.37 -5.30 9.68
N ALA A 63 -3.80 -5.32 10.95
CA ALA A 63 -5.13 -4.88 11.35
C ALA A 63 -5.37 -3.40 11.00
N ASP A 64 -4.36 -2.55 11.21
CA ASP A 64 -4.42 -1.13 10.88
C ASP A 64 -4.47 -0.88 9.37
N LEU A 65 -3.68 -1.61 8.57
CA LEU A 65 -3.75 -1.55 7.11
C LEU A 65 -5.11 -2.02 6.59
N PHE A 66 -5.70 -3.07 7.17
CA PHE A 66 -7.05 -3.51 6.83
C PHE A 66 -8.12 -2.48 7.19
N ARG A 67 -7.97 -1.78 8.32
CA ARG A 67 -8.87 -0.68 8.69
C ARG A 67 -8.81 0.45 7.67
N LEU A 68 -7.61 0.82 7.24
CA LEU A 68 -7.39 1.82 6.18
C LEU A 68 -7.96 1.36 4.82
N ALA A 69 -7.78 0.08 4.47
CA ALA A 69 -8.32 -0.49 3.24
C ALA A 69 -9.85 -0.48 3.18
N ARG A 70 -10.53 -0.50 4.34
CA ARG A 70 -12.00 -0.42 4.44
C ARG A 70 -12.52 1.02 4.42
N ASP A 71 -11.68 2.02 4.71
CA ASP A 71 -12.06 3.43 4.63
C ASP A 71 -11.98 3.92 3.17
N ASN A 72 -13.04 3.63 2.42
CA ASN A 72 -13.19 4.07 1.02
C ASN A 72 -13.04 5.59 0.85
N ALA A 73 -13.42 6.39 1.85
CA ALA A 73 -13.31 7.84 1.79
C ALA A 73 -11.85 8.29 1.92
N ALA A 74 -11.08 7.69 2.84
CA ALA A 74 -9.65 7.92 2.95
C ALA A 74 -8.91 7.51 1.67
N LEU A 75 -9.25 6.34 1.12
CA LEU A 75 -8.67 5.88 -0.15
C LEU A 75 -8.97 6.85 -1.30
N ALA A 76 -10.22 7.30 -1.43
CA ALA A 76 -10.60 8.28 -2.46
C ALA A 76 -9.83 9.59 -2.34
N ARG A 77 -9.68 10.12 -1.11
CA ARG A 77 -8.90 11.35 -0.84
C ARG A 77 -7.43 11.19 -1.24
N SER A 78 -6.81 10.07 -0.89
CA SER A 78 -5.42 9.78 -1.26
C SER A 78 -5.25 9.70 -2.78
N VAL A 79 -6.18 9.07 -3.49
CA VAL A 79 -6.18 9.01 -4.96
C VAL A 79 -6.32 10.39 -5.59
N MET A 80 -7.28 11.20 -5.12
CA MET A 80 -7.48 12.55 -5.63
C MET A 80 -6.23 13.42 -5.45
N ARG A 81 -5.57 13.32 -4.28
CA ARG A 81 -4.31 14.02 -4.01
C ARG A 81 -3.21 13.60 -4.98
N MET A 82 -3.04 12.29 -5.22
CA MET A 82 -2.06 11.78 -6.17
C MET A 82 -2.32 12.22 -7.61
N GLN A 83 -3.58 12.36 -8.02
CA GLN A 83 -3.94 12.86 -9.35
C GLN A 83 -3.66 14.35 -9.49
N ALA A 84 -3.91 15.15 -8.45
CA ALA A 84 -3.60 16.58 -8.46
C ALA A 84 -2.09 16.87 -8.52
N LEU A 85 -1.25 15.94 -8.04
CA LEU A 85 0.22 16.05 -8.05
C LEU A 85 0.86 15.55 -9.35
N ARG A 86 0.12 14.90 -10.25
CA ARG A 86 0.63 14.48 -11.56
C ARG A 86 0.40 15.62 -12.55
N PRO A 87 1.44 16.19 -13.18
CA PRO A 87 1.22 17.11 -14.29
C PRO A 87 0.43 16.38 -15.38
N GLN A 88 -0.66 17.00 -15.85
CA GLN A 88 -1.33 16.59 -17.07
C GLN A 88 -0.30 16.68 -18.20
N VAL A 89 0.16 15.54 -18.68
CA VAL A 89 0.85 15.47 -19.97
C VAL A 89 -0.28 15.32 -20.98
N ASP A 90 -0.58 16.40 -21.69
CA ASP A 90 -1.36 16.41 -22.94
C ASP A 90 -0.65 15.57 -24.02
#